data_AF-A0A3B4EIB2-F1
#
_entry.id   AF-A0A3B4EIB2-F1
#
_cell.length_a   1.000
_cell.length_b   1.000
_cell.length_c   1.000
_cell.angle_alpha   90.00
_cell.angle_beta   90.00
_cell.angle_gamma   90.00
#
_symmetry.space_group_name_H-M   'P 1'
#
loop_
_entity.id
_entity.type
_entity.pdbx_description
1 polymer ?
#
loop_
_entity_poly.entity_id
_entity_poly.type
_entity_poly.pdbx_seq_one_letter_code
_entity_poly.pdbx_strand_id
1 'polypeptide(L)'
;QKNRVKGEQSGSRTPDPGLSKKCPVCSQVKATLYTGLNFKIVGPVEPLVVEAGEDLVLPCSLQPNISAVDMTVEWIRTDLSESSTVVHLYKDHKNTNDKQMKSYRGRTALFKEELQKGNTSLKLSAVQPSDEGVYQCYFECFT
;
A
#
# COMPACT_ATOMS: atom_id res chain seq x y z
N GLN A 1 45.60 -38.62 -46.01
CA GLN A 1 44.45 -39.14 -46.77
C GLN A 1 43.29 -38.16 -46.69
N LYS A 2 42.65 -37.88 -47.83
CA LYS A 2 41.37 -37.15 -47.94
C LYS A 2 40.23 -38.02 -47.43
N ASN A 3 39.21 -37.39 -46.84
CA ASN A 3 37.77 -37.71 -46.92
C ASN A 3 37.03 -36.71 -46.02
N ARG A 4 35.85 -36.15 -46.30
CA ARG A 4 35.03 -35.81 -47.49
C ARG A 4 33.85 -35.02 -46.87
N VAL A 5 33.46 -33.92 -47.52
CA VAL A 5 32.49 -32.91 -47.07
C VAL A 5 31.03 -33.38 -47.20
N LYS A 6 30.14 -32.87 -46.32
CA LYS A 6 28.80 -32.22 -46.54
C LYS A 6 27.84 -32.54 -45.37
N GLY A 7 26.96 -31.65 -44.91
CA GLY A 7 26.45 -30.43 -45.52
C GLY A 7 25.74 -29.47 -44.55
N GLU A 8 25.29 -28.37 -45.14
CA GLU A 8 24.69 -27.17 -44.57
C GLU A 8 23.31 -27.37 -43.94
N GLN A 9 22.99 -26.51 -42.96
CA GLN A 9 21.77 -25.67 -42.90
C GLN A 9 22.11 -24.51 -41.96
N SER A 10 22.45 -23.32 -42.45
CA SER A 10 21.57 -22.22 -42.90
C SER A 10 20.51 -21.83 -41.87
N GLY A 11 20.81 -20.77 -41.12
CA GLY A 11 19.87 -20.08 -40.24
C GLY A 11 20.39 -18.68 -39.95
N SER A 12 20.30 -17.82 -40.96
CA SER A 12 20.67 -16.41 -40.93
C SER A 12 19.98 -15.68 -39.77
N ARG A 13 20.76 -15.01 -38.92
CA ARG A 13 20.25 -13.96 -38.04
C ARG A 13 19.77 -12.80 -38.91
N THR A 14 18.46 -12.72 -39.12
CA THR A 14 17.79 -11.48 -39.51
C THR A 14 17.24 -10.82 -38.24
N PRO A 15 17.58 -9.55 -37.95
CA PRO A 15 16.85 -8.79 -36.96
C PRO A 15 15.54 -8.33 -37.58
N ASP A 16 14.42 -8.48 -36.85
CA ASP A 16 13.21 -7.73 -37.18
C ASP A 16 12.73 -6.91 -35.96
N PRO A 17 12.28 -5.66 -36.18
CA PRO A 17 12.08 -4.62 -35.20
C PRO A 17 10.61 -4.52 -34.76
N GLY A 18 10.36 -4.03 -33.54
CA GLY A 18 9.01 -3.81 -33.02
C GLY A 18 8.95 -4.17 -31.55
N LEU A 19 9.35 -3.28 -30.66
CA LEU A 19 8.43 -2.37 -29.97
C LEU A 19 7.32 -3.11 -29.19
N SER A 20 7.51 -3.08 -27.86
CA SER A 20 6.47 -3.01 -26.83
C SER A 20 5.57 -4.24 -26.64
N LYS A 21 5.92 -5.08 -25.67
CA LYS A 21 4.91 -5.61 -24.75
C LYS A 21 4.99 -4.80 -23.45
N LYS A 22 4.07 -3.85 -23.38
CA LYS A 22 3.75 -2.99 -22.23
C LYS A 22 3.55 -3.87 -20.98
N CYS A 23 4.14 -3.49 -19.86
CA CYS A 23 3.54 -3.75 -18.55
C CYS A 23 2.76 -2.49 -18.13
N PRO A 24 1.44 -2.41 -18.32
CA PRO A 24 0.60 -1.44 -17.62
C PRO A 24 -0.02 -2.18 -16.43
N VAL A 25 0.14 -1.82 -15.16
CA VAL A 25 0.22 -0.50 -14.53
C VAL A 25 1.02 -0.68 -13.23
N CYS A 26 1.86 0.30 -12.86
CA CYS A 26 2.30 0.45 -11.47
C CYS A 26 1.49 1.60 -10.90
N SER A 27 0.59 1.33 -9.95
CA SER A 27 -0.25 2.37 -9.37
C SER A 27 0.53 3.22 -8.39
N GLN A 28 0.25 4.52 -8.43
CA GLN A 28 0.93 5.53 -7.63
C GLN A 28 0.05 5.92 -6.43
N VAL A 29 0.58 5.75 -5.22
CA VAL A 29 -0.06 6.24 -3.99
C VAL A 29 0.35 7.69 -3.76
N LYS A 30 -0.61 8.62 -3.76
CA LYS A 30 -0.39 10.02 -3.35
C LYS A 30 -1.08 10.29 -2.01
N ALA A 31 -0.31 10.49 -0.95
CA ALA A 31 -0.86 10.95 0.33
C ALA A 31 -0.91 12.48 0.37
N THR A 32 -2.07 13.06 0.68
CA THR A 32 -2.25 14.51 0.89
C THR A 32 -2.37 14.79 2.39
N LEU A 33 -1.49 15.62 2.93
CA LEU A 33 -1.39 15.90 4.38
C LEU A 33 -2.16 17.19 4.73
N TYR A 34 -3.09 17.12 5.69
CA TYR A 34 -3.77 18.29 6.26
C TYR A 34 -3.19 18.60 7.65
N THR A 35 -2.89 19.87 7.91
CA THR A 35 -2.42 20.36 9.22
C THR A 35 -3.61 20.64 10.13
N GLY A 36 -3.71 19.90 11.24
CA GLY A 36 -4.56 20.21 12.38
C GLY A 36 -3.82 19.82 13.67
N LEU A 37 -3.69 20.78 14.61
CA LEU A 37 -2.89 20.71 15.86
C LEU A 37 -1.37 20.57 15.66
N ASN A 38 -0.60 20.76 16.74
CA ASN A 38 0.87 20.95 16.77
C ASN A 38 1.73 19.74 16.29
N PHE A 39 1.18 18.88 15.44
CA PHE A 39 1.84 17.70 14.91
C PHE A 39 1.73 17.64 13.38
N LYS A 40 2.65 16.90 12.78
CA LYS A 40 2.71 16.57 11.36
C LYS A 40 2.48 15.07 11.23
N ILE A 41 1.86 14.66 10.14
CA ILE A 41 1.75 13.26 9.78
C ILE A 41 2.90 12.93 8.83
N VAL A 42 3.60 11.84 9.10
CA VAL A 42 4.73 11.33 8.32
C VAL A 42 4.33 9.99 7.72
N GLY A 43 4.32 9.92 6.40
CA GLY A 43 4.03 8.73 5.61
C GLY A 43 5.23 8.31 4.74
N PRO A 44 5.02 7.41 3.78
CA PRO A 44 6.08 6.99 2.87
C PRO A 44 6.45 8.12 1.90
N VAL A 45 7.73 8.25 1.58
CA VAL A 45 8.23 9.23 0.59
C VAL A 45 7.96 8.76 -0.85
N GLU A 46 7.99 7.44 -1.06
CA GLU A 46 7.78 6.79 -2.34
C GLU A 46 6.65 5.76 -2.26
N PRO A 47 5.99 5.41 -3.38
CA PRO A 47 5.02 4.32 -3.41
C PRO A 47 5.63 3.00 -2.94
N LEU A 48 4.85 2.22 -2.21
CA LEU A 48 5.26 0.90 -1.75
C LEU A 48 4.89 -0.16 -2.78
N VAL A 49 5.79 -1.12 -2.99
CA VAL A 49 5.59 -2.27 -3.88
C VAL A 49 5.72 -3.54 -3.05
N VAL A 50 4.77 -4.47 -3.24
CA VAL A 50 4.68 -5.74 -2.50
C VAL A 50 4.15 -6.82 -3.43
N GLU A 51 4.57 -8.07 -3.22
CA GLU A 51 4.04 -9.21 -3.97
C GLU A 51 2.67 -9.63 -3.44
N ALA A 52 1.79 -10.08 -4.34
CA ALA A 52 0.48 -10.58 -3.95
C ALA A 52 0.62 -11.81 -3.04
N GLY A 53 -0.15 -11.84 -1.95
CA GLY A 53 -0.10 -12.87 -0.91
C GLY A 53 0.83 -12.52 0.27
N GLU A 54 1.71 -11.53 0.14
CA GLU A 54 2.55 -11.06 1.25
C GLU A 54 1.83 -10.04 2.15
N ASP A 55 2.45 -9.73 3.28
CA ASP A 55 1.99 -8.69 4.19
C ASP A 55 2.70 -7.36 3.86
N LEU A 56 1.95 -6.25 3.86
CA LEU A 56 2.47 -4.90 3.66
C LEU A 56 2.23 -4.06 4.92
N VAL A 57 3.19 -3.20 5.26
CA VAL A 57 3.01 -2.15 6.26
C VAL A 57 2.93 -0.79 5.57
N LEU A 58 1.78 -0.13 5.68
CA LEU A 58 1.57 1.24 5.24
C LEU A 58 1.99 2.19 6.38
N PRO A 59 3.09 2.95 6.24
CA PRO A 59 3.59 3.77 7.31
C PRO A 59 2.75 5.03 7.48
N CYS A 60 2.42 5.35 8.73
CA CYS A 60 1.82 6.61 9.14
C CYS A 60 2.18 6.89 10.59
N SER A 61 2.77 8.05 10.87
CA SER A 61 3.22 8.40 12.22
C SER A 61 3.08 9.90 12.50
N LEU A 62 2.94 10.25 13.79
CA LEU A 62 2.83 11.62 14.27
C LEU A 62 4.20 12.18 14.64
N GLN A 63 4.47 13.42 14.22
CA GLN A 63 5.69 14.16 14.54
C GLN A 63 5.34 15.54 15.14
N PRO A 64 5.80 15.89 16.36
CA PRO A 64 6.62 15.06 17.25
C PRO A 64 5.87 13.80 17.71
N ASN A 65 6.61 12.82 18.22
CA ASN A 65 6.05 11.57 18.74
C ASN A 65 5.10 11.89 19.90
N ILE A 66 3.80 11.94 19.61
CA ILE A 66 2.73 12.13 20.57
C ILE A 66 1.86 10.87 20.59
N SER A 67 1.30 10.54 21.74
CA SER A 67 0.45 9.35 21.88
C SER A 67 -0.78 9.47 20.99
N ALA A 68 -1.05 8.42 20.21
CA ALA A 68 -2.27 8.23 19.44
C ALA A 68 -3.25 7.24 20.11
N VAL A 69 -2.97 6.80 21.35
CA VAL A 69 -3.77 5.79 22.06
C VAL A 69 -5.22 6.24 22.26
N ASP A 70 -5.43 7.51 22.60
CA ASP A 70 -6.75 8.11 22.83
C ASP A 70 -7.35 8.76 21.56
N MET A 71 -6.65 8.70 20.43
CA MET A 71 -7.12 9.26 19.16
C MET A 71 -8.00 8.26 18.42
N THR A 72 -8.91 8.78 17.60
CA THR A 72 -9.49 7.98 16.52
C THR A 72 -8.51 7.96 15.37
N VAL A 73 -8.18 6.76 14.87
CA VAL A 73 -7.32 6.54 13.72
C VAL A 73 -8.12 5.84 12.64
N GLU A 74 -8.26 6.49 11.48
CA GLU A 74 -9.00 5.96 10.34
C GLU A 74 -8.07 5.85 9.14
N TRP A 75 -8.05 4.67 8.52
CA TRP A 75 -7.43 4.46 7.22
C TRP A 75 -8.52 4.33 6.17
N ILE A 76 -8.40 5.09 5.09
CA ILE A 76 -9.34 5.04 3.96
C ILE A 76 -8.63 4.91 2.61
N ARG A 77 -9.37 4.47 1.61
CA ARG A 77 -9.03 4.59 0.19
C ARG A 77 -9.57 5.91 -0.36
N THR A 78 -8.73 6.72 -0.98
CA THR A 78 -9.16 8.01 -1.57
C THR A 78 -9.37 7.95 -3.08
N ASP A 79 -8.94 6.87 -3.72
CA ASP A 79 -9.12 6.62 -5.15
C ASP A 79 -10.48 5.98 -5.49
N LEU A 80 -11.20 5.46 -4.48
CA LEU A 80 -12.49 4.83 -4.68
C LEU A 80 -13.62 5.86 -4.52
N SER A 81 -14.57 5.87 -5.46
CA SER A 81 -15.80 6.66 -5.38
C SER A 81 -16.97 5.81 -4.86
N GLU A 82 -16.78 5.15 -3.72
CA GLU A 82 -17.76 4.25 -3.11
C GLU A 82 -18.42 4.85 -1.87
N SER A 83 -19.55 4.28 -1.44
CA SER A 83 -20.27 4.70 -0.23
C SER A 83 -19.51 4.40 1.07
N SER A 84 -18.56 3.46 1.05
CA SER A 84 -17.59 3.27 2.12
C SER A 84 -16.21 3.03 1.53
N THR A 85 -15.25 3.80 2.02
CA THR A 85 -13.84 3.67 1.65
C THR A 85 -12.96 3.28 2.84
N VAL A 86 -13.57 2.88 3.96
CA VAL A 86 -12.87 2.63 5.23
C VAL A 86 -12.14 1.29 5.18
N VAL A 87 -10.82 1.36 5.29
CA VAL A 87 -9.89 0.22 5.31
C VAL A 87 -9.64 -0.27 6.73
N HIS A 88 -9.54 0.63 7.70
CA HIS A 88 -9.39 0.30 9.12
C HIS A 88 -9.88 1.45 9.99
N LEU A 89 -10.51 1.14 11.12
CA LEU A 89 -10.94 2.13 12.10
C LEU A 89 -10.59 1.68 13.51
N TYR A 90 -9.73 2.44 14.17
CA TYR A 90 -9.45 2.37 15.60
C TYR A 90 -10.11 3.55 16.31
N LYS A 91 -10.93 3.24 17.30
CA LYS A 91 -11.69 4.23 18.08
C LYS A 91 -12.01 3.64 19.45
N ASP A 92 -12.02 4.47 20.51
CA ASP A 92 -12.35 4.04 21.88
C ASP A 92 -11.52 2.82 22.33
N HIS A 93 -10.22 2.82 22.03
CA HIS A 93 -9.27 1.74 22.32
C HIS A 93 -9.53 0.39 21.65
N LYS A 94 -10.39 0.35 20.63
CA LYS A 94 -10.75 -0.89 19.91
C LYS A 94 -10.73 -0.69 18.39
N ASN A 95 -10.47 -1.79 17.69
CA ASN A 95 -10.70 -1.86 16.25
C ASN A 95 -12.19 -2.09 16.03
N THR A 96 -12.79 -1.39 15.06
CA THR A 96 -14.21 -1.48 14.74
C THR A 96 -14.40 -1.88 13.28
N ASN A 97 -15.35 -2.78 13.02
CA ASN A 97 -15.55 -3.36 11.69
C ASN A 97 -16.84 -2.87 11.01
N ASP A 98 -17.68 -2.11 11.70
CA ASP A 98 -19.04 -1.77 11.25
C ASP A 98 -19.04 -1.03 9.92
N LYS A 99 -18.14 -0.03 9.80
CA LYS A 99 -17.95 0.77 8.59
C LYS A 99 -16.87 0.22 7.65
N GLN A 100 -16.08 -0.74 8.12
CA GLN A 100 -14.95 -1.28 7.36
C GLN A 100 -15.43 -2.06 6.12
N MET A 101 -14.82 -1.74 4.98
CA MET A 101 -15.00 -2.47 3.71
C MET A 101 -14.74 -3.96 3.92
N LYS A 102 -15.64 -4.80 3.40
CA LYS A 102 -15.64 -6.25 3.65
C LYS A 102 -14.34 -6.92 3.20
N SER A 103 -13.73 -6.46 2.12
CA SER A 103 -12.46 -6.98 1.56
C SER A 103 -11.25 -6.80 2.48
N TYR A 104 -11.32 -5.91 3.47
CA TYR A 104 -10.24 -5.63 4.41
C TYR A 104 -10.45 -6.23 5.81
N ARG A 105 -11.66 -6.73 6.11
CA ARG A 105 -11.99 -7.31 7.41
C ARG A 105 -11.11 -8.53 7.70
N GLY A 106 -10.49 -8.54 8.88
CA GLY A 106 -9.57 -9.61 9.30
C GLY A 106 -8.20 -9.58 8.61
N ARG A 107 -7.96 -8.64 7.70
CA ARG A 107 -6.69 -8.47 7.00
C ARG A 107 -5.90 -7.25 7.49
N THR A 108 -6.50 -6.38 8.30
CA THR A 108 -5.83 -5.14 8.72
C THR A 108 -5.67 -5.02 10.23
N ALA A 109 -4.54 -4.47 10.66
CA ALA A 109 -4.23 -4.24 12.08
C ALA A 109 -3.29 -3.05 12.28
N LEU A 110 -3.51 -2.30 13.35
CA LEU A 110 -2.51 -1.36 13.90
C LEU A 110 -1.57 -2.08 14.88
N PHE A 111 -0.36 -1.54 15.02
CA PHE A 111 0.60 -1.95 16.06
C PHE A 111 0.23 -1.23 17.37
N LYS A 112 -0.61 -1.84 18.19
CA LYS A 112 -1.20 -1.20 19.39
C LYS A 112 -0.12 -0.70 20.36
N GLU A 113 0.98 -1.42 20.48
CA GLU A 113 2.11 -1.09 21.35
C GLU A 113 2.91 0.12 20.84
N GLU A 114 2.72 0.52 19.59
CA GLU A 114 3.42 1.64 18.97
C GLU A 114 2.57 2.93 18.93
N LEU A 115 1.27 2.84 19.26
CA LEU A 115 0.36 3.99 19.35
C LEU A 115 0.83 5.04 20.36
N GLN A 116 1.39 4.59 21.49
CA GLN A 116 1.95 5.48 22.54
C GLN A 116 3.11 6.34 22.05
N LYS A 117 3.76 5.95 20.95
CA LYS A 117 4.83 6.70 20.28
C LYS A 117 4.33 7.49 19.06
N GLY A 118 3.01 7.48 18.81
CA GLY A 118 2.40 8.13 17.66
C GLY A 118 2.53 7.37 16.35
N ASN A 119 2.94 6.11 16.38
CA ASN A 119 3.01 5.28 15.18
C ASN A 119 1.68 4.54 14.99
N THR A 120 1.00 4.87 13.90
CA THR A 120 -0.30 4.34 13.51
C THR A 120 -0.24 3.65 12.15
N SER A 121 0.92 3.07 11.84
CA SER A 121 1.14 2.31 10.61
C SER A 121 0.17 1.13 10.55
N LEU A 122 -0.34 0.87 9.36
CA LEU A 122 -1.31 -0.19 9.12
C LEU A 122 -0.62 -1.41 8.54
N LYS A 123 -0.73 -2.54 9.22
CA LYS A 123 -0.47 -3.84 8.61
C LYS A 123 -1.67 -4.23 7.75
N LEU A 124 -1.42 -4.58 6.48
CA LEU A 124 -2.36 -5.22 5.57
C LEU A 124 -1.82 -6.61 5.19
N SER A 125 -2.52 -7.65 5.58
CA SER A 125 -2.10 -9.04 5.37
C SER A 125 -2.63 -9.63 4.07
N ALA A 126 -1.84 -10.55 3.50
CA ALA A 126 -2.19 -11.31 2.30
C ALA A 126 -2.68 -10.40 1.15
N VAL A 127 -1.85 -9.44 0.75
CA VAL A 127 -2.17 -8.40 -0.23
C VAL A 127 -2.72 -8.99 -1.54
N GLN A 128 -3.76 -8.37 -2.07
CA GLN A 128 -4.45 -8.77 -3.29
C GLN A 128 -4.24 -7.69 -4.37
N PRO A 129 -4.29 -8.03 -5.66
CA PRO A 129 -4.21 -7.04 -6.73
C PRO A 129 -5.25 -5.90 -6.61
N SER A 130 -6.43 -6.19 -6.06
CA SER A 130 -7.47 -5.17 -5.80
C SER A 130 -7.13 -4.17 -4.69
N ASP A 131 -6.14 -4.47 -3.86
CA ASP A 131 -5.65 -3.55 -2.83
C ASP A 131 -4.77 -2.45 -3.44
N GLU A 132 -4.39 -2.56 -4.73
CA GLU A 132 -3.72 -1.48 -5.42
C GLU A 132 -4.58 -0.19 -5.41
N GLY A 133 -4.03 0.92 -4.91
CA GLY A 133 -4.71 2.20 -4.85
C GLY A 133 -4.15 3.18 -3.83
N VAL A 134 -4.88 4.26 -3.57
CA VAL A 134 -4.38 5.39 -2.77
C VAL A 134 -4.94 5.33 -1.36
N TYR A 135 -4.06 5.19 -0.38
CA TYR A 135 -4.42 5.12 1.04
C TYR A 135 -4.11 6.42 1.77
N GLN A 136 -4.97 6.77 2.71
CA GLN A 136 -4.77 7.92 3.60
C GLN A 136 -5.12 7.55 5.04
N CYS A 137 -4.26 7.96 5.97
CA CYS A 137 -4.53 7.92 7.41
C CYS A 137 -5.08 9.28 7.88
N TYR A 138 -6.10 9.22 8.72
CA TYR A 138 -6.76 10.34 9.37
C TYR A 138 -6.74 10.16 10.87
N PHE A 139 -6.67 11.30 11.57
CA PHE A 139 -6.65 11.37 13.02
C PHE A 139 -7.72 12.34 13.47
N GLU A 140 -8.55 11.91 14.41
CA GLU A 140 -9.47 12.79 15.13
C GLU A 140 -9.11 12.72 16.61
N CYS A 141 -8.80 13.89 17.18
CA CYS A 141 -8.51 14.07 18.60
C CYS A 141 -9.73 14.74 19.25
N PHE A 142 -10.15 14.24 20.42
CA PHE A 142 -11.15 14.95 21.24
C PHE A 142 -10.40 15.86 22.22
N THR A 143 -10.68 17.17 22.16
CA THR A 143 -10.20 18.20 23.10
C THR A 143 -10.91 18.13 24.43
#